data_AF-A0A0C2MLJ8-F1
#
_entry.id   AF-A0A0C2MLJ8-F1
#
_cell.length_a   1.000
_cell.length_b   1.000
_cell.length_c   1.000
_cell.angle_alpha   90.00
_cell.angle_beta   90.00
_cell.angle_gamma   90.00
#
_symmetry.space_group_name_H-M   'P 1'
#
loop_
_entity.id
_entity.type
_entity.pdbx_description
1 polymer ?
#
loop_
_entity_poly.entity_id
_entity_poly.type
_entity_poly.pdbx_seq_one_letter_code
_entity_poly.pdbx_strand_id
1 'polypeptide(L)'
;MRLSMRTVFKHVPAQSHIDYVVSIIKASAGDYSRIESCLFFVSGMITDTLFPVDFHEILDMILKCPTDAPSPLIEIYCKFLKDFTDHFDRQKKSSDVPTRIYDSIFRWLAQVPGSATKILGYEVDYSQCTYDKVKKDLQFINNIIVFCSELSVVETLGKFMADMITNMVIEDSDDIIGVFGSLVNFYSHELLQVSRV
;
A
#
# COMPACT_ATOMS: atom_id res chain seq x y z
N MET A 1 -9.03 -5.08 17.16
CA MET A 1 -8.44 -6.41 16.88
C MET A 1 -6.98 -6.33 16.41
N ARG A 2 -6.65 -5.62 15.31
CA ARG A 2 -5.26 -5.51 14.81
C ARG A 2 -4.24 -5.06 15.86
N LEU A 3 -4.57 -4.05 16.68
CA LEU A 3 -3.71 -3.59 17.78
C LEU A 3 -3.42 -4.69 18.81
N SER A 4 -4.45 -5.43 19.21
CA SER A 4 -4.31 -6.56 20.15
C SER A 4 -3.40 -7.64 19.59
N MET A 5 -3.54 -7.97 18.30
CA MET A 5 -2.67 -8.94 17.64
C MET A 5 -1.21 -8.47 17.59
N ARG A 6 -0.98 -7.19 17.24
CA ARG A 6 0.37 -6.62 17.27
C ARG A 6 1.01 -6.73 18.65
N THR A 7 0.25 -6.48 19.71
CA THR A 7 0.75 -6.65 21.09
C THR A 7 1.15 -8.10 21.37
N VAL A 8 0.35 -9.08 20.93
CA VAL A 8 0.69 -10.50 21.10
C VAL A 8 1.96 -10.87 20.34
N PHE A 9 2.09 -10.46 19.08
CA PHE A 9 3.25 -10.78 18.25
C PHE A 9 4.52 -10.00 18.61
N LYS A 10 4.44 -9.01 19.50
CA LYS A 10 5.64 -8.45 20.17
C LYS A 10 6.30 -9.43 21.13
N HIS A 11 5.57 -10.46 21.58
CA HIS A 11 6.02 -11.42 22.57
C HIS A 11 6.12 -12.85 22.04
N VAL A 12 5.58 -13.12 20.85
CA VAL A 12 5.54 -14.46 20.24
C VAL A 12 6.28 -14.42 18.90
N PRO A 13 7.20 -15.36 18.61
CA PRO A 13 7.88 -15.44 17.32
C PRO A 13 6.87 -15.55 16.16
N ALA A 14 6.95 -14.65 15.18
CA ALA A 14 6.00 -14.60 14.07
C ALA A 14 6.23 -15.72 13.03
N GLN A 15 7.48 -16.17 12.85
CA GLN A 15 7.88 -17.03 11.72
C GLN A 15 7.03 -18.30 11.57
N SER A 16 6.89 -19.09 12.63
CA SER A 16 6.13 -20.36 12.55
C SER A 16 4.66 -20.14 12.20
N HIS A 17 4.09 -18.99 12.57
CA HIS A 17 2.73 -18.64 12.22
C HIS A 17 2.63 -18.16 10.77
N ILE A 18 3.64 -17.44 10.27
CA ILE A 18 3.70 -17.03 8.86
C ILE A 18 3.85 -18.25 7.96
N ASP A 19 4.75 -19.18 8.28
CA ASP A 19 4.93 -20.43 7.52
C ASP A 19 3.62 -21.21 7.42
N TYR A 20 2.89 -21.30 8.54
CA TYR A 20 1.59 -21.96 8.59
C TYR A 20 0.56 -21.23 7.72
N VAL A 21 0.49 -19.91 7.78
CA VAL A 21 -0.40 -19.11 6.95
C VAL A 21 -0.09 -19.27 5.47
N VAL A 22 1.19 -19.24 5.08
CA VAL A 22 1.61 -19.45 3.70
C VAL A 22 1.16 -20.83 3.20
N SER A 23 1.32 -21.87 4.03
CA SER A 23 0.85 -23.22 3.69
C SER A 23 -0.66 -23.26 3.44
N ILE A 24 -1.44 -22.52 4.24
CA ILE A 24 -2.89 -22.40 4.06
C ILE A 24 -3.23 -21.69 2.75
N ILE A 25 -2.60 -20.56 2.46
CA ILE A 25 -2.90 -19.78 1.25
C ILE A 25 -2.62 -20.63 0.00
N LYS A 26 -1.47 -21.31 -0.04
CA LYS A 26 -1.11 -22.22 -1.14
C LYS A 26 -2.10 -23.37 -1.32
N ALA A 27 -2.59 -23.95 -0.21
CA ALA A 27 -3.59 -25.02 -0.25
C ALA A 27 -5.01 -24.53 -0.59
N SER A 28 -5.25 -23.21 -0.57
CA SER A 28 -6.60 -22.63 -0.65
C SER A 28 -6.74 -21.64 -1.82
N ALA A 29 -6.08 -21.90 -2.96
CA ALA A 29 -5.98 -20.95 -4.08
C ALA A 29 -7.32 -20.44 -4.64
N GLY A 30 -8.44 -21.13 -4.39
CA GLY A 30 -9.80 -20.69 -4.78
C GLY A 30 -10.70 -20.22 -3.63
N ASP A 31 -10.24 -20.24 -2.37
CA ASP A 31 -11.03 -19.84 -1.20
C ASP A 31 -10.61 -18.43 -0.74
N TYR A 32 -11.20 -17.41 -1.36
CA TYR A 32 -10.82 -16.02 -1.13
C TYR A 32 -11.10 -15.54 0.29
N SER A 33 -12.17 -16.03 0.92
CA SER A 33 -12.49 -15.71 2.32
C SER A 33 -11.37 -16.20 3.26
N ARG A 34 -10.82 -17.39 2.96
CA ARG A 34 -9.71 -17.94 3.72
C ARG A 34 -8.40 -17.19 3.45
N ILE A 35 -8.12 -16.81 2.20
CA ILE A 35 -6.96 -15.98 1.86
C ILE A 35 -7.05 -14.60 2.53
N GLU A 36 -8.22 -13.96 2.52
CA GLU A 36 -8.46 -12.68 3.19
C GLU A 36 -8.20 -12.79 4.69
N SER A 37 -8.76 -13.82 5.34
CA SER A 37 -8.56 -14.06 6.77
C SER A 37 -7.08 -14.27 7.11
N CYS A 38 -6.36 -15.01 6.26
CA CYS A 38 -4.93 -15.23 6.38
C CYS A 38 -4.14 -13.93 6.27
N LEU A 39 -4.40 -13.12 5.24
CA LEU A 39 -3.70 -11.85 5.05
C LEU A 39 -4.06 -10.83 6.12
N PHE A 40 -5.31 -10.80 6.57
CA PHE A 40 -5.71 -10.01 7.74
C PHE A 40 -4.91 -10.40 8.98
N PHE A 41 -4.73 -11.71 9.20
CA PHE A 41 -3.97 -12.23 10.34
C PHE A 41 -2.49 -11.82 10.24
N VAL A 42 -1.89 -11.95 9.06
CA VAL A 42 -0.52 -11.53 8.76
C VAL A 42 -0.33 -10.02 8.93
N SER A 43 -1.27 -9.18 8.48
CA SER A 43 -1.23 -7.72 8.72
C SER A 43 -1.22 -7.37 10.21
N GLY A 44 -1.78 -8.23 11.06
CA GLY A 44 -1.71 -8.11 12.52
C GLY A 44 -0.35 -8.50 13.11
N MET A 45 0.46 -9.28 12.40
CA MET A 45 1.84 -9.64 12.79
C MET A 45 2.87 -8.60 12.36
N ILE A 46 2.52 -7.71 11.43
CA ILE A 46 3.37 -6.60 11.04
C ILE A 46 3.53 -5.68 12.26
N THR A 47 4.67 -5.83 12.94
CA THR A 47 5.04 -5.12 14.18
C THR A 47 6.26 -4.22 13.93
N ASP A 48 6.73 -3.51 14.96
CA ASP A 48 7.82 -2.54 14.85
C ASP A 48 9.22 -3.18 14.67
N THR A 49 9.29 -4.43 14.21
CA THR A 49 10.54 -5.15 14.00
C THR A 49 11.28 -4.66 12.75
N LEU A 50 12.62 -4.66 12.83
CA LEU A 50 13.51 -4.34 11.72
C LEU A 50 13.30 -5.37 10.61
N PHE A 51 12.64 -4.91 9.55
CA PHE A 51 12.35 -5.55 8.25
C PHE A 51 12.22 -7.09 8.20
N PRO A 52 11.06 -7.63 7.81
CA PRO A 52 10.77 -9.01 8.15
C PRO A 52 11.02 -9.82 6.89
N VAL A 53 12.22 -10.40 6.82
CA VAL A 53 12.54 -11.52 5.94
C VAL A 53 11.39 -12.54 5.92
N ASP A 54 10.74 -12.68 7.07
CA ASP A 54 9.54 -13.47 7.34
C ASP A 54 8.39 -13.21 6.35
N PHE A 55 8.17 -11.98 5.85
CA PHE A 55 7.09 -11.70 4.89
C PHE A 55 7.50 -11.84 3.42
N HIS A 56 8.78 -12.13 3.11
CA HIS A 56 9.23 -12.24 1.72
C HIS A 56 8.43 -13.27 0.93
N GLU A 57 8.08 -14.40 1.53
CA GLU A 57 7.33 -15.44 0.84
C GLU A 57 5.90 -15.01 0.51
N ILE A 58 5.25 -14.26 1.41
CA ILE A 58 3.91 -13.69 1.18
C ILE A 58 3.96 -12.63 0.09
N LEU A 59 4.95 -11.72 0.15
CA LEU A 59 5.14 -10.71 -0.88
C LEU A 59 5.42 -11.34 -2.24
N ASP A 60 6.34 -12.31 -2.31
CA ASP A 60 6.68 -13.01 -3.55
C ASP A 60 5.45 -13.70 -4.17
N MET A 61 4.62 -14.33 -3.34
CA MET A 61 3.37 -14.94 -3.78
C MET A 61 2.36 -13.91 -4.32
N ILE A 62 2.18 -12.78 -3.63
CA ILE A 62 1.28 -11.70 -4.09
C ILE A 62 1.78 -11.09 -5.39
N LEU A 63 3.08 -10.77 -5.47
CA LEU A 63 3.69 -10.08 -6.62
C LEU A 63 3.81 -10.99 -7.86
N LYS A 64 3.73 -12.31 -7.68
CA LYS A 64 3.63 -13.29 -8.77
C LYS A 64 2.19 -13.61 -9.17
N CYS A 65 1.19 -13.09 -8.43
CA CYS A 65 -0.20 -13.32 -8.78
C CYS A 65 -0.52 -12.63 -10.13
N PRO A 66 -1.13 -13.36 -11.08
CA PRO A 66 -1.60 -12.78 -12.32
C PRO A 66 -2.61 -11.65 -12.07
N THR A 67 -2.48 -10.57 -12.84
CA THR A 67 -3.36 -9.39 -12.69
C THR A 67 -4.75 -9.58 -13.27
N ASP A 68 -4.98 -10.68 -13.99
CA ASP A 68 -6.28 -11.16 -14.44
C ASP A 68 -6.96 -12.12 -13.43
N ALA A 69 -6.37 -12.30 -12.24
CA ALA A 69 -7.00 -13.04 -11.16
C ALA A 69 -8.33 -12.38 -10.73
N PRO A 70 -9.24 -13.13 -10.06
CA PRO A 70 -10.54 -12.60 -9.70
C PRO A 70 -10.47 -11.32 -8.88
N SER A 71 -11.24 -10.30 -9.27
CA SER A 71 -11.19 -8.96 -8.68
C SER A 71 -11.19 -8.93 -7.13
N PRO A 72 -12.01 -9.74 -6.42
CA PRO A 72 -11.97 -9.77 -4.95
C PRO A 72 -10.58 -10.13 -4.39
N LEU A 73 -9.86 -11.05 -5.05
CA LEU A 73 -8.52 -11.46 -4.63
C LEU A 73 -7.51 -10.33 -4.85
N ILE A 74 -7.57 -9.65 -6.00
CA ILE A 74 -6.73 -8.50 -6.30
C ILE A 74 -6.97 -7.38 -5.28
N GLU A 75 -8.22 -7.09 -4.92
CA GLU A 75 -8.55 -6.09 -3.90
C GLU A 75 -7.98 -6.45 -2.52
N ILE A 76 -8.07 -7.71 -2.11
CA ILE A 76 -7.45 -8.21 -0.87
C ILE A 76 -5.93 -8.00 -0.91
N TYR A 77 -5.28 -8.31 -2.03
CA TYR A 77 -3.83 -8.13 -2.20
C TYR A 77 -3.43 -6.66 -2.20
N CYS A 78 -4.13 -5.80 -2.93
CA CYS A 78 -3.90 -4.36 -2.90
C CYS A 78 -3.99 -3.82 -1.47
N LYS A 79 -5.01 -4.23 -0.71
CA LYS A 79 -5.22 -3.80 0.68
C LYS A 79 -4.06 -4.23 1.58
N PHE A 80 -3.63 -5.49 1.45
CA PHE A 80 -2.47 -5.99 2.19
C PHE A 80 -1.19 -5.21 1.85
N LEU A 81 -0.92 -4.98 0.55
CA LEU A 81 0.25 -4.25 0.10
C LEU A 81 0.25 -2.80 0.61
N LYS A 82 -0.90 -2.11 0.61
CA LYS A 82 -1.03 -0.78 1.21
C LYS A 82 -0.76 -0.80 2.70
N ASP A 83 -1.39 -1.72 3.45
CA ASP A 83 -1.16 -1.88 4.89
C ASP A 83 0.33 -2.13 5.20
N PHE A 84 0.99 -2.93 4.35
CA PHE A 84 2.42 -3.21 4.43
C PHE A 84 3.25 -1.95 4.18
N THR A 85 3.02 -1.22 3.08
CA THR A 85 3.77 -0.01 2.75
C THR A 85 3.57 1.08 3.81
N ASP A 86 2.34 1.29 4.28
CA ASP A 86 2.00 2.29 5.30
C ASP A 86 2.67 2.04 6.65
N HIS A 87 2.93 0.78 6.97
CA HIS A 87 3.61 0.39 8.19
C HIS A 87 5.11 0.66 8.09
N PHE A 88 5.76 0.20 7.01
CA PHE A 88 7.21 0.31 6.88
C PHE A 88 7.69 1.70 6.45
N ASP A 89 6.86 2.51 5.78
CA ASP A 89 7.21 3.90 5.46
C ASP A 89 7.46 4.73 6.73
N ARG A 90 6.78 4.42 7.83
CA ARG A 90 7.03 5.03 9.16
C ARG A 90 8.41 4.68 9.72
N GLN A 91 8.96 3.54 9.32
CA GLN A 91 10.26 3.03 9.77
C GLN A 91 11.42 3.38 8.82
N LYS A 92 11.13 3.95 7.64
CA LYS A 92 12.12 4.27 6.59
C LYS A 92 13.25 5.21 7.05
N LYS A 93 13.09 5.87 8.21
CA LYS A 93 14.15 6.66 8.87
C LYS A 93 15.23 5.80 9.57
N SER A 94 15.00 4.50 9.77
CA SER A 94 15.86 3.63 10.57
C SER A 94 16.16 2.26 9.96
N SER A 95 15.50 1.86 8.87
CA SER A 95 15.67 0.53 8.29
C SER A 95 16.18 0.56 6.85
N ASP A 96 17.17 -0.29 6.57
CA ASP A 96 17.68 -0.63 5.23
C ASP A 96 16.65 -1.47 4.45
N VAL A 97 15.38 -1.07 4.44
CA VAL A 97 14.40 -1.72 3.58
C VAL A 97 14.89 -1.55 2.14
N PRO A 98 15.11 -2.65 1.39
CA PRO A 98 15.57 -2.51 0.02
C PRO A 98 14.52 -1.74 -0.78
N THR A 99 14.89 -0.58 -1.32
CA THR A 99 14.06 0.21 -2.26
C THR A 99 13.42 -0.68 -3.33
N ARG A 100 14.15 -1.72 -3.75
CA ARG A 100 13.72 -2.76 -4.68
C ARG A 100 12.40 -3.47 -4.32
N ILE A 101 12.09 -3.67 -3.03
CA ILE A 101 10.84 -4.32 -2.62
C ILE A 101 9.67 -3.36 -2.84
N TYR A 102 9.82 -2.09 -2.46
CA TYR A 102 8.82 -1.06 -2.75
C TYR A 102 8.59 -0.90 -4.25
N ASP A 103 9.65 -0.84 -5.06
CA ASP A 103 9.53 -0.76 -6.51
C ASP A 103 8.75 -1.95 -7.08
N SER A 104 9.00 -3.16 -6.57
CA SER A 104 8.26 -4.35 -6.98
C SER A 104 6.77 -4.26 -6.61
N ILE A 105 6.47 -3.77 -5.40
CA ILE A 105 5.10 -3.56 -4.93
C ILE A 105 4.37 -2.55 -5.81
N PHE A 106 4.95 -1.36 -6.01
CA PHE A 106 4.30 -0.31 -6.79
C PHE A 106 4.21 -0.64 -8.28
N ARG A 107 5.19 -1.37 -8.83
CA ARG A 107 5.11 -1.90 -10.19
C ARG A 107 3.97 -2.90 -10.36
N TRP A 108 3.73 -3.77 -9.38
CA TRP A 108 2.59 -4.68 -9.42
C TRP A 108 1.26 -3.92 -9.29
N LEU A 109 1.16 -2.97 -8.36
CA LEU A 109 -0.03 -2.13 -8.19
C LEU A 109 -0.37 -1.30 -9.44
N ALA A 110 0.64 -0.83 -10.18
CA ALA A 110 0.47 -0.10 -11.44
C ALA A 110 -0.20 -0.92 -12.54
N GLN A 111 -0.19 -2.26 -12.43
CA GLN A 111 -0.90 -3.16 -13.35
C GLN A 111 -2.37 -3.36 -12.99
N VAL A 112 -2.78 -3.01 -11.77
CA VAL A 112 -4.17 -3.13 -11.25
C VAL A 112 -4.66 -1.82 -10.61
N PRO A 113 -4.52 -0.67 -11.30
CA PRO A 113 -4.73 0.66 -10.72
C PRO A 113 -6.15 0.86 -10.17
N GLY A 114 -7.17 0.31 -10.85
CA GLY A 114 -8.56 0.42 -10.41
C GLY A 114 -8.83 -0.27 -9.07
N SER A 115 -8.30 -1.46 -8.87
CA SER A 115 -8.39 -2.16 -7.57
C SER A 115 -7.54 -1.47 -6.51
N ALA A 116 -6.38 -0.92 -6.88
CA ALA A 116 -5.49 -0.21 -5.97
C ALA A 116 -6.06 1.14 -5.49
N THR A 117 -6.88 1.84 -6.28
CA THR A 117 -7.56 3.06 -5.81
C THR A 117 -8.82 2.76 -5.01
N LYS A 118 -9.52 1.66 -5.32
CA LYS A 118 -10.72 1.24 -4.59
C LYS A 118 -10.47 1.01 -3.10
N ILE A 119 -9.30 0.47 -2.74
CA ILE A 119 -8.93 0.24 -1.33
C ILE A 119 -8.74 1.52 -0.50
N LEU A 120 -8.61 2.69 -1.15
CA LEU A 120 -8.54 3.98 -0.46
C LEU A 120 -9.91 4.39 0.09
N GLY A 121 -10.99 3.74 -0.37
CA GLY A 121 -12.27 3.73 0.32
C GLY A 121 -12.93 5.10 0.43
N TYR A 122 -12.89 5.90 -0.64
CA TYR A 122 -13.49 7.24 -0.66
C TYR A 122 -15.01 7.27 -0.89
N GLU A 123 -15.70 6.16 -0.62
CA GLU A 123 -17.14 6.21 -0.31
C GLU A 123 -17.40 6.74 1.12
N VAL A 124 -16.34 7.02 1.89
CA VAL A 124 -16.40 7.51 3.26
C VAL A 124 -16.43 9.04 3.31
N ASP A 125 -17.44 9.57 3.99
CA ASP A 125 -17.62 10.97 4.38
C ASP A 125 -16.29 11.68 4.70
N TYR A 126 -15.88 12.58 3.79
CA TYR A 126 -14.61 13.30 3.85
C TYR A 126 -14.49 14.24 5.05
N SER A 127 -15.58 14.49 5.77
CA SER A 127 -15.57 15.29 7.01
C SER A 127 -14.66 14.70 8.11
N GLN A 128 -14.26 13.42 8.01
CA GLN A 128 -13.38 12.76 8.98
C GLN A 128 -11.96 12.49 8.47
N CYS A 129 -11.60 12.96 7.27
CA CYS A 129 -10.29 12.69 6.69
C CYS A 129 -9.25 13.71 7.20
N THR A 130 -8.24 13.25 7.94
CA THR A 130 -7.14 14.12 8.39
C THR A 130 -6.16 14.42 7.25
N TYR A 131 -5.51 15.59 7.29
CA TYR A 131 -4.42 15.95 6.37
C TYR A 131 -3.39 14.82 6.19
N ASP A 132 -2.94 14.23 7.29
CA ASP A 132 -1.94 13.15 7.28
C ASP A 132 -2.41 11.90 6.51
N LYS A 133 -3.71 11.60 6.55
CA LYS A 133 -4.27 10.46 5.82
C LYS A 133 -4.26 10.73 4.32
N VAL A 134 -4.77 11.88 3.90
CA VAL A 134 -4.80 12.23 2.47
C VAL A 134 -3.40 12.38 1.90
N LYS A 135 -2.47 12.97 2.63
CA LYS A 135 -1.06 13.04 2.23
C LYS A 135 -0.48 11.65 1.95
N LYS A 136 -0.74 10.66 2.81
CA LYS A 136 -0.27 9.28 2.61
C LYS A 136 -0.94 8.61 1.42
N ASP A 137 -2.23 8.83 1.24
CA ASP A 137 -2.96 8.25 0.11
C ASP A 137 -2.50 8.87 -1.23
N LEU A 138 -2.22 10.18 -1.27
CA LEU A 138 -1.60 10.85 -2.43
C LEU A 138 -0.21 10.30 -2.70
N GLN A 139 0.61 10.11 -1.67
CA GLN A 139 1.93 9.51 -1.81
C GLN A 139 1.84 8.08 -2.34
N PHE A 140 0.88 7.29 -1.87
CA PHE A 140 0.62 5.94 -2.38
C PHE A 140 0.28 5.95 -3.87
N ILE A 141 -0.66 6.82 -4.30
CA ILE A 141 -1.05 6.93 -5.71
C ILE A 141 0.11 7.42 -6.59
N ASN A 142 0.86 8.43 -6.12
CA ASN A 142 2.03 8.94 -6.83
C ASN A 142 3.07 7.85 -7.09
N ASN A 143 3.34 7.00 -6.10
CA ASN A 143 4.25 5.87 -6.29
C ASN A 143 3.72 4.85 -7.33
N ILE A 144 2.40 4.67 -7.43
CA ILE A 144 1.79 3.84 -8.50
C ILE A 144 2.00 4.51 -9.87
N ILE A 145 1.72 5.81 -9.98
CA ILE A 145 1.83 6.59 -11.24
C ILE A 145 3.22 6.46 -11.87
N VAL A 146 4.29 6.50 -11.06
CA VAL A 146 5.68 6.40 -11.53
C VAL A 146 5.94 5.12 -12.34
N PHE A 147 5.21 4.03 -12.04
CA PHE A 147 5.38 2.74 -12.74
C PHE A 147 4.30 2.48 -13.80
N CYS A 148 3.34 3.38 -14.00
CA CYS A 148 2.33 3.22 -15.05
C CYS A 148 2.94 3.46 -16.44
N SER A 149 2.72 2.52 -17.37
CA SER A 149 3.13 2.66 -18.77
C SER A 149 2.06 3.32 -19.65
N GLU A 150 0.81 3.31 -19.23
CA GLU A 150 -0.32 3.81 -20.00
C GLU A 150 -0.73 5.22 -19.55
N LEU A 151 -0.69 6.18 -20.47
CA LEU A 151 -1.06 7.57 -20.19
C LEU A 151 -2.51 7.70 -19.70
N SER A 152 -3.43 6.92 -20.27
CA SER A 152 -4.84 6.88 -19.84
C SER A 152 -4.98 6.50 -18.37
N VAL A 153 -4.19 5.55 -17.89
CA VAL A 153 -4.17 5.14 -16.47
C VAL A 153 -3.64 6.29 -15.61
N VAL A 154 -2.56 6.95 -16.03
CA VAL A 154 -2.00 8.11 -15.33
C VAL A 154 -3.03 9.24 -15.23
N GLU A 155 -3.76 9.53 -16.31
CA GLU A 155 -4.83 10.53 -16.31
C GLU A 155 -5.97 10.16 -15.35
N THR A 156 -6.37 8.88 -15.30
CA THR A 156 -7.39 8.41 -14.37
C THR A 156 -6.94 8.55 -12.91
N LEU A 157 -5.70 8.17 -12.60
CA LEU A 157 -5.14 8.34 -11.25
C LEU A 157 -5.00 9.82 -10.88
N GLY A 158 -4.58 10.67 -11.83
CA GLY A 158 -4.49 12.12 -11.64
C GLY A 158 -5.85 12.77 -11.36
N LYS A 159 -6.90 12.36 -12.08
CA LYS A 159 -8.28 12.81 -11.80
C LYS A 159 -8.73 12.38 -10.42
N PHE A 160 -8.47 11.12 -10.05
CA PHE A 160 -8.81 10.61 -8.72
C PHE A 160 -8.10 11.40 -7.60
N MET A 161 -6.82 11.74 -7.77
CA MET A 161 -6.10 12.60 -6.82
C MET A 161 -6.70 14.01 -6.74
N ALA A 162 -7.06 14.60 -7.87
CA ALA A 162 -7.70 15.92 -7.92
C ALA A 162 -9.06 15.92 -7.21
N ASP A 163 -9.86 14.87 -7.40
CA ASP A 163 -11.13 14.68 -6.70
C ASP A 163 -10.90 14.53 -5.19
N MET A 164 -9.89 13.77 -4.79
CA MET A 164 -9.47 13.62 -3.38
C MET A 164 -9.17 14.98 -2.74
N ILE A 165 -8.38 15.82 -3.41
CA ILE A 165 -7.97 17.15 -2.92
C ILE A 165 -9.18 18.09 -2.87
N THR A 166 -10.03 18.07 -3.89
CA THR A 166 -11.22 18.93 -3.98
C THR A 166 -12.26 18.58 -2.91
N ASN A 167 -12.39 17.30 -2.57
CA ASN A 167 -13.34 16.82 -1.57
C ASN A 167 -12.82 16.90 -0.13
N MET A 168 -11.55 17.24 0.10
CA MET A 168 -11.10 17.55 1.44
C MET A 168 -11.84 18.79 1.94
N VAL A 169 -12.55 18.66 3.06
CA VAL A 169 -13.05 19.80 3.81
C VAL A 169 -11.84 20.41 4.51
N ILE A 170 -11.17 21.32 3.82
CA ILE A 170 -9.97 21.96 4.36
C ILE A 170 -10.39 23.26 5.04
N GLU A 171 -10.44 23.21 6.37
CA GLU A 171 -10.70 24.40 7.18
C GLU A 171 -9.49 25.34 7.22
N ASP A 172 -8.28 24.83 6.95
CA ASP A 172 -7.02 25.57 7.08
C ASP A 172 -6.24 25.64 5.75
N SER A 173 -5.96 26.85 5.26
CA SER A 173 -5.14 27.08 4.07
C SER A 173 -3.76 26.43 4.13
N ASP A 174 -3.20 26.23 5.33
CA ASP A 174 -1.89 25.61 5.50
C ASP A 174 -1.89 24.13 5.10
N ASP A 175 -2.99 23.41 5.28
CA ASP A 175 -3.13 22.01 4.86
C ASP A 175 -3.09 21.87 3.34
N ILE A 176 -3.75 22.79 2.60
CA ILE A 176 -3.70 22.85 1.14
C ILE A 176 -2.26 23.04 0.66
N ILE A 177 -1.56 24.03 1.24
CA ILE A 177 -0.17 24.34 0.90
C ILE A 177 0.71 23.13 1.20
N GLY A 178 0.48 22.45 2.32
CA GLY A 178 1.18 21.23 2.70
C GLY A 178 0.97 20.08 1.70
N VAL A 179 -0.25 19.91 1.18
CA VAL A 179 -0.56 18.89 0.17
C VAL A 179 0.16 19.21 -1.13
N PHE A 180 -0.01 20.41 -1.69
CA PHE A 180 0.64 20.80 -2.95
C PHE A 180 2.16 20.79 -2.84
N GLY A 181 2.72 21.26 -1.72
CA GLY A 181 4.15 21.18 -1.45
C GLY A 181 4.67 19.75 -1.45
N SER A 182 3.90 18.79 -0.90
CA SER A 182 4.28 17.37 -0.95
C SER A 182 4.27 16.81 -2.37
N LEU A 183 3.31 17.19 -3.21
CA LEU A 183 3.23 16.79 -4.62
C LEU A 183 4.40 17.35 -5.42
N VAL A 184 4.66 18.66 -5.28
CA VAL A 184 5.77 19.33 -5.97
C VAL A 184 7.10 18.69 -5.57
N ASN A 185 7.32 18.43 -4.28
CA ASN A 185 8.53 17.78 -3.79
C ASN A 185 8.70 16.37 -4.37
N PHE A 186 7.62 15.58 -4.41
CA PHE A 186 7.63 14.24 -5.00
C PHE A 186 8.06 14.29 -6.48
N TYR A 187 7.32 15.04 -7.31
CA TYR A 187 7.61 15.09 -8.74
C TYR A 187 8.95 15.76 -9.06
N SER A 188 9.38 16.75 -8.27
CA SER A 188 10.72 17.32 -8.42
C SER A 188 11.78 16.26 -8.18
N HIS A 189 11.63 15.41 -7.16
CA HIS A 189 12.58 14.34 -6.90
C HIS A 189 12.63 13.32 -8.05
N GLU A 190 11.47 12.81 -8.46
CA GLU A 190 11.38 11.81 -9.53
C GLU A 190 11.90 12.34 -10.88
N LEU A 191 11.47 13.54 -11.30
CA LEU A 191 11.88 14.13 -12.57
C LEU A 191 13.38 14.51 -12.60
N LEU A 192 13.93 14.94 -11.47
CA LEU A 192 15.36 15.28 -11.36
C LEU A 192 16.26 14.05 -11.29
N GLN A 193 15.74 12.87 -10.92
CA GLN A 193 16.49 11.63 -11.02
C GLN A 193 16.55 11.09 -12.47
N VAL A 194 15.48 11.26 -13.25
CA VAL A 194 15.43 10.84 -14.66
C VAL A 194 16.45 11.59 -15.54
N SER A 195 16.86 12.79 -15.14
CA SER A 195 17.83 13.61 -15.87
C SER A 195 19.31 13.22 -15.65
N ARG A 196 19.58 12.10 -14.95
CA ARG A 196 20.94 11.58 -14.70
C ARG A 196 21.26 10.25 -15.42
N VAL A 197 20.41 9.83 -16.37
CA VAL A 197 20.65 8.65 -17.21
C VAL A 197 21.13 9.07 -18.59
#